data_AF-X5MBV0-F1
#
_entry.id   AF-X5MBV0-F1
#
_cell.length_a   1.000
_cell.length_b   1.000
_cell.length_c   1.000
_cell.angle_alpha   90.00
_cell.angle_beta   90.00
_cell.angle_gamma   90.00
#
_symmetry.space_group_name_H-M   'P 1'
#
loop_
_entity.id
_entity.type
_entity.pdbx_description
1 polymer ?
#
loop_
_entity_poly.entity_id
_entity_poly.type
_entity_poly.pdbx_seq_one_letter_code
_entity_poly.pdbx_strand_id
1 'polypeptide(L)'
;MIARFAAWFFGFPKAGHDVPVTITKTRTDKGEIWERNFNGSTFRSFCSRADQPYRYRERFWLFTYEQELPVKDGTMHLPVVHGWFLGIPLPKPLLPGSDSREYAKDGTFRFDVVLKAPLWGGLIVRYTGHLTPDP
;
A
#
# COMPACT_ATOMS: atom_id res chain seq x y z
N MET A 1 -20.83 1.08 1.51
CA MET A 1 -20.70 0.79 2.97
C MET A 1 -19.51 -0.11 3.30
N ILE A 2 -19.15 -1.10 2.45
CA ILE A 2 -17.96 -1.97 2.64
C ILE A 2 -16.63 -1.19 2.68
N ALA A 3 -16.48 -0.15 1.83
CA ALA A 3 -15.28 0.68 1.76
C ALA A 3 -14.88 1.38 3.07
N ARG A 4 -15.86 1.92 3.81
CA ARG A 4 -15.61 2.60 5.09
C ARG A 4 -15.21 1.64 6.20
N PHE A 5 -15.69 0.40 6.14
CA PHE A 5 -15.37 -0.64 7.12
C PHE A 5 -13.97 -1.20 6.89
N ALA A 6 -13.58 -1.44 5.62
CA ALA A 6 -12.20 -1.79 5.28
C ALA A 6 -11.22 -0.65 5.64
N ALA A 7 -11.59 0.61 5.36
CA ALA A 7 -10.79 1.76 5.76
C ALA A 7 -10.56 1.83 7.27
N TRP A 8 -11.62 1.65 8.06
CA TRP A 8 -11.53 1.65 9.53
C TRP A 8 -10.78 0.43 10.09
N PHE A 9 -11.06 -0.77 9.57
CA PHE A 9 -10.47 -2.03 10.04
C PHE A 9 -8.97 -2.14 9.76
N PHE A 10 -8.52 -1.56 8.64
CA PHE A 10 -7.11 -1.49 8.30
C PHE A 10 -6.45 -0.19 8.77
N GLY A 11 -7.11 0.67 9.55
CA GLY A 11 -6.50 1.93 10.03
C GLY A 11 -6.13 2.92 8.92
N PHE A 12 -6.78 2.82 7.75
CA PHE A 12 -6.64 3.82 6.70
C PHE A 12 -7.23 5.16 7.15
N PRO A 13 -6.63 6.29 6.75
CA PRO A 13 -7.09 7.60 7.16
C PRO A 13 -8.55 7.84 6.79
N LYS A 14 -9.25 8.63 7.61
CA LYS A 14 -10.52 9.22 7.19
C LYS A 14 -10.26 10.10 5.97
N ALA A 15 -11.18 10.07 5.00
CA ALA A 15 -11.13 10.99 3.88
C ALA A 15 -11.00 12.43 4.40
N GLY A 16 -9.98 13.13 3.94
CA GLY A 16 -9.61 14.46 4.39
C GLY A 16 -8.66 15.09 3.38
N HIS A 17 -8.63 16.42 3.36
CA HIS A 17 -7.72 17.19 2.53
C HIS A 17 -6.54 17.63 3.39
N ASP A 18 -5.34 17.66 2.80
CA ASP A 18 -4.11 18.12 3.45
C ASP A 18 -3.81 17.46 4.81
N VAL A 19 -4.08 16.16 4.91
CA VAL A 19 -3.79 15.37 6.11
C VAL A 19 -2.28 15.17 6.23
N PRO A 20 -1.63 15.63 7.31
CA PRO A 20 -0.22 15.37 7.52
C PRO A 20 0.05 13.86 7.56
N VAL A 21 1.01 13.43 6.75
CA VAL A 21 1.44 12.03 6.68
C VAL A 21 2.94 11.93 6.93
N THR A 22 3.30 11.05 7.85
CA THR A 22 4.69 10.65 8.07
C THR A 22 4.81 9.18 7.69
N ILE A 23 5.82 8.86 6.86
CA ILE A 23 6.14 7.48 6.52
C ILE A 23 7.55 7.17 7.00
N THR A 24 7.64 6.27 7.97
CA THR A 24 8.91 5.77 8.50
C THR A 24 9.18 4.39 7.92
N LYS A 25 10.33 4.23 7.26
CA LYS A 25 10.80 2.96 6.72
C LYS A 25 12.02 2.51 7.52
N THR A 26 11.84 1.49 8.35
CA THR A 26 12.91 0.94 9.20
C THR A 26 13.39 -0.37 8.62
N ARG A 27 14.64 -0.41 8.14
CA ARG A 27 15.25 -1.64 7.62
C ARG A 27 15.62 -2.60 8.76
N THR A 28 15.36 -3.89 8.54
CA THR A 28 15.76 -4.99 9.42
C THR A 28 16.60 -6.01 8.66
N ASP A 29 17.04 -7.06 9.34
CA ASP A 29 17.73 -8.22 8.76
C ASP A 29 16.86 -8.99 7.75
N LYS A 30 15.53 -8.97 7.94
CA LYS A 30 14.56 -9.78 7.17
C LYS A 30 13.73 -8.98 6.17
N GLY A 31 13.81 -7.65 6.19
CA GLY A 31 12.96 -6.80 5.38
C GLY A 31 12.90 -5.37 5.89
N GLU A 32 11.73 -4.75 5.79
CA GLU A 32 11.49 -3.38 6.21
C GLU A 32 10.17 -3.31 6.97
N ILE A 33 10.17 -2.57 8.08
CA ILE A 33 8.95 -2.19 8.79
C ILE A 33 8.55 -0.83 8.25
N TRP A 34 7.34 -0.73 7.70
CA TRP A 34 6.79 0.51 7.18
C TRP A 34 5.68 0.96 8.10
N GLU A 35 5.83 2.17 8.63
CA GLU A 35 4.86 2.82 9.51
C GLU A 35 4.38 4.11 8.85
N ARG A 36 3.07 4.18 8.59
CA ARG A 36 2.41 5.32 7.98
C ARG A 36 1.51 5.96 9.03
N ASN A 37 1.85 7.15 9.50
CA ASN A 37 1.05 7.91 10.46
C ASN A 37 0.27 8.98 9.70
N PHE A 38 -1.05 8.88 9.71
CA PHE A 38 -1.97 9.87 9.16
C PHE A 38 -2.66 10.62 10.29
N ASN A 39 -2.06 11.73 10.71
CA ASN A 39 -2.59 12.60 11.77
C ASN A 39 -3.05 11.82 13.02
N GLY A 40 -2.19 10.92 13.53
CA GLY A 40 -2.45 10.06 14.69
C GLY A 40 -3.05 8.68 14.38
N SER A 41 -3.50 8.43 13.15
CA SER A 41 -3.92 7.09 12.72
C SER A 41 -2.74 6.34 12.09
N THR A 42 -2.23 5.32 12.77
CA THR A 42 -1.03 4.60 12.32
C THR A 42 -1.37 3.29 11.63
N PHE A 43 -0.83 3.11 10.43
CA PHE A 43 -0.80 1.84 9.71
C PHE A 43 0.61 1.28 9.71
N ARG A 44 0.77 0.03 10.16
CA ARG A 44 2.07 -0.65 10.20
C ARG A 44 2.03 -1.91 9.34
N SER A 45 3.07 -2.10 8.54
CA SER A 45 3.26 -3.27 7.69
C SER A 45 4.71 -3.73 7.71
N PHE A 46 4.92 -4.99 7.33
CA PHE A 46 6.24 -5.56 7.13
C PHE A 46 6.40 -5.92 5.65
N CYS A 47 7.37 -5.29 5.00
CA CYS A 47 7.72 -5.50 3.61
C CYS A 47 8.94 -6.42 3.53
N SER A 48 8.88 -7.48 2.75
CA SER A 48 10.04 -8.35 2.47
C SER A 48 10.15 -8.64 0.99
N ARG A 49 11.34 -9.01 0.53
CA ARG A 49 11.53 -9.44 -0.86
C ARG A 49 10.72 -10.70 -1.12
N ALA A 50 10.07 -10.78 -2.29
CA ALA A 50 9.46 -12.02 -2.76
C ALA A 50 10.49 -12.91 -3.46
N ASP A 51 10.15 -14.16 -3.74
CA ASP A 51 11.04 -15.09 -4.44
C ASP A 51 11.20 -14.71 -5.92
N GLN A 52 10.19 -14.06 -6.49
CA GLN A 52 10.19 -13.57 -7.86
C GLN A 52 10.89 -12.21 -7.96
N PRO A 53 11.64 -11.96 -9.05
CA PRO A 53 12.32 -10.68 -9.26
C PRO A 53 11.30 -9.54 -9.40
N TYR A 54 11.70 -8.34 -8.95
CA TYR A 54 10.86 -7.13 -8.99
C TYR A 54 9.51 -7.28 -8.28
N ARG A 55 9.46 -8.15 -7.26
CA ARG A 55 8.30 -8.33 -6.40
C ARG A 55 8.67 -8.24 -4.94
N TYR A 56 7.71 -7.77 -4.14
CA TYR A 56 7.82 -7.75 -2.69
C TYR A 56 6.52 -8.25 -2.07
N ARG A 57 6.60 -8.71 -0.83
CA ARG A 57 5.47 -9.09 0.00
C ARG A 57 5.24 -8.04 1.07
N GLU A 58 4.04 -7.49 1.13
CA GLU A 58 3.59 -6.61 2.21
C GLU A 58 2.66 -7.41 3.12
N ARG A 59 3.08 -7.60 4.37
CA ARG A 59 2.28 -8.25 5.41
C ARG A 59 1.76 -7.20 6.38
N PHE A 60 0.46 -7.19 6.57
CA PHE A 60 -0.19 -6.40 7.60
C PHE A 60 -1.38 -7.17 8.12
N TRP A 61 -1.55 -7.15 9.44
CA TRP A 61 -2.58 -7.94 10.11
C TRP A 61 -2.48 -9.44 9.70
N LEU A 62 -3.59 -10.14 9.49
CA LEU A 62 -3.60 -11.53 9.01
C LEU A 62 -3.44 -11.67 7.47
N PHE A 63 -3.20 -10.56 6.77
CA PHE A 63 -3.05 -10.54 5.32
C PHE A 63 -1.59 -10.45 4.91
N THR A 64 -1.27 -11.11 3.81
CA THR A 64 -0.03 -10.90 3.07
C THR A 64 -0.40 -10.68 1.62
N TYR A 65 0.17 -9.69 0.97
CA TYR A 65 0.00 -9.44 -0.46
C TYR A 65 1.36 -9.41 -1.14
N GLU A 66 1.45 -10.04 -2.31
CA GLU A 66 2.62 -9.91 -3.18
C GLU A 66 2.29 -8.91 -4.27
N GLN A 67 3.17 -7.92 -4.43
CA GLN A 67 3.04 -6.84 -5.39
C GLN A 67 4.23 -6.85 -6.35
N GLU A 68 3.94 -6.53 -7.61
CA GLU A 68 4.99 -6.25 -8.58
C GLU A 68 5.41 -4.78 -8.53
N LEU A 69 6.60 -4.51 -9.04
CA LEU A 69 7.19 -3.19 -9.13
C LEU A 69 7.50 -2.80 -10.60
N PRO A 70 6.55 -2.89 -11.54
CA PRO A 70 6.81 -2.48 -12.92
C PRO A 70 6.99 -0.96 -12.97
N VAL A 71 8.04 -0.52 -13.65
CA VAL A 71 8.29 0.89 -13.94
C VAL A 71 7.95 1.15 -15.39
N LYS A 72 7.06 2.10 -15.63
CA LYS A 72 6.66 2.56 -16.95
C LYS A 72 6.70 4.08 -16.99
N ASP A 73 7.40 4.65 -17.97
CA ASP A 73 7.48 6.10 -18.17
C ASP A 73 7.88 6.87 -16.90
N GLY A 74 8.84 6.32 -16.13
CA GLY A 74 9.30 6.91 -14.86
C GLY A 74 8.33 6.80 -13.69
N THR A 75 7.21 6.08 -13.85
CA THR A 75 6.21 5.81 -12.81
C THR A 75 6.29 4.35 -12.41
N MET A 76 6.47 4.09 -11.12
CA MET A 76 6.38 2.76 -10.54
C MET A 76 4.93 2.45 -10.19
N HIS A 77 4.42 1.32 -10.67
CA HIS A 77 3.10 0.82 -10.31
C HIS A 77 3.22 -0.31 -9.29
N LEU A 78 2.16 -0.51 -8.52
CA LEU A 78 2.14 -1.46 -7.39
C LEU A 78 0.95 -2.44 -7.48
N PRO A 79 0.76 -3.16 -8.60
CA PRO A 79 -0.36 -4.09 -8.74
C PRO A 79 -0.20 -5.26 -7.77
N VAL A 80 -1.31 -5.67 -7.16
CA VAL A 80 -1.37 -6.87 -6.32
C VAL A 80 -1.55 -8.08 -7.22
N VAL A 81 -0.62 -9.04 -7.14
CA VAL A 81 -0.64 -10.25 -7.98
C VAL A 81 -1.01 -11.52 -7.21
N HIS A 82 -0.67 -11.57 -5.92
CA HIS A 82 -1.07 -12.66 -5.02
C HIS A 82 -1.48 -12.11 -3.66
N GLY A 83 -2.27 -12.89 -2.93
CA GLY A 83 -2.71 -12.55 -1.59
C GLY A 83 -2.94 -13.81 -0.78
N TRP A 84 -2.75 -13.70 0.53
CA TRP A 84 -2.99 -14.75 1.50
C TRP A 84 -3.73 -14.20 2.70
N PHE A 85 -4.64 -14.99 3.24
CA PHE A 85 -5.29 -14.76 4.52
C PHE A 85 -4.90 -15.90 5.47
N LEU A 86 -4.25 -15.58 6.59
CA LEU A 86 -3.72 -16.59 7.50
C LEU A 86 -2.82 -17.65 6.82
N GLY A 87 -2.10 -17.25 5.76
CA GLY A 87 -1.26 -18.15 4.96
C GLY A 87 -2.00 -18.97 3.89
N ILE A 88 -3.34 -18.90 3.83
CA ILE A 88 -4.14 -19.57 2.80
C ILE A 88 -4.23 -18.65 1.58
N PRO A 89 -3.90 -19.13 0.36
CA PRO A 89 -3.92 -18.31 -0.84
C PRO A 89 -5.35 -17.86 -1.17
N LEU A 90 -5.49 -16.57 -1.47
CA LEU A 90 -6.73 -15.98 -1.92
C LEU A 90 -6.91 -16.22 -3.43
N PRO A 91 -8.10 -16.64 -3.89
CA PRO A 91 -8.40 -16.73 -5.31
C PRO A 91 -8.42 -15.33 -5.93
N LYS A 92 -8.04 -15.21 -7.21
CA LYS A 92 -7.90 -13.92 -7.93
C LYS A 92 -9.08 -12.95 -7.74
N PRO A 93 -10.36 -13.37 -7.78
CA PRO A 93 -11.49 -12.45 -7.61
C PRO A 93 -11.59 -11.83 -6.20
N LEU A 94 -10.94 -12.43 -5.20
CA LEU A 94 -10.85 -11.94 -3.82
C LEU A 94 -9.62 -11.05 -3.56
N LEU A 95 -8.75 -10.87 -4.54
CA LEU A 95 -7.63 -9.94 -4.41
C LEU A 95 -8.13 -8.48 -4.51
N PRO A 96 -7.58 -7.56 -3.71
CA PRO A 96 -7.84 -6.14 -3.88
C PRO A 96 -7.22 -5.66 -5.20
N GLY A 97 -7.93 -4.80 -5.91
CA GLY A 97 -7.34 -4.08 -7.04
C GLY A 97 -6.41 -2.97 -6.52
N SER A 98 -5.26 -2.80 -7.15
CA SER A 98 -4.34 -1.69 -6.86
C SER A 98 -4.00 -0.96 -8.16
N ASP A 99 -4.42 0.30 -8.24
CA ASP A 99 -3.99 1.24 -9.29
C ASP A 99 -2.97 2.23 -8.74
N SER A 100 -2.22 1.81 -7.72
CA SER A 100 -1.31 2.68 -6.98
C SER A 100 -0.04 2.98 -7.78
N ARG A 101 0.43 4.22 -7.67
CA ARG A 101 1.54 4.78 -8.46
C ARG A 101 2.47 5.57 -7.56
N GLU A 102 3.76 5.43 -7.80
CA GLU A 102 4.82 6.22 -7.18
C GLU A 102 5.71 6.81 -8.29
N TYR A 103 6.01 8.09 -8.19
CA TYR A 103 6.78 8.80 -9.22
C TYR A 103 7.51 10.00 -8.62
N ALA A 104 8.61 10.39 -9.24
CA ALA A 104 9.31 11.62 -8.90
C ALA A 104 8.84 12.74 -9.83
N LYS A 105 8.54 13.91 -9.26
CA LYS A 105 8.28 15.14 -10.02
C LYS A 105 8.97 16.30 -9.32
N ASP A 106 9.79 17.05 -10.07
CA ASP A 106 10.53 18.20 -9.55
C ASP A 106 11.38 17.85 -8.30
N GLY A 107 12.06 16.70 -8.34
CA GLY A 107 12.86 16.18 -7.22
C GLY A 107 12.06 15.72 -5.99
N THR A 108 10.73 15.82 -6.03
CA THR A 108 9.85 15.44 -4.93
C THR A 108 9.22 14.07 -5.20
N PHE A 109 9.25 13.19 -4.20
CA PHE A 109 8.55 11.91 -4.27
C PHE A 109 7.05 12.12 -4.17
N ARG A 110 6.28 11.58 -5.12
CA ARG A 110 4.83 11.66 -5.18
C ARG A 110 4.21 10.28 -5.27
N PHE A 111 3.00 10.16 -4.73
CA PHE A 111 2.23 8.93 -4.75
C PHE A 111 0.75 9.20 -5.04
N ASP A 112 0.11 8.31 -5.77
CA ASP A 112 -1.35 8.19 -5.93
C ASP A 112 -1.70 6.75 -5.59
N VAL A 113 -2.24 6.53 -4.40
CA VAL A 113 -2.61 5.19 -3.92
C VAL A 113 -4.09 5.01 -4.12
N VAL A 114 -4.45 3.95 -4.84
CA VAL A 114 -5.85 3.58 -5.12
C VAL A 114 -6.01 2.10 -4.85
N LEU A 115 -6.77 1.75 -3.81
CA LEU A 115 -7.15 0.38 -3.53
C LEU A 115 -8.65 0.19 -3.78
N LYS A 116 -8.98 -0.89 -4.47
CA LYS A 116 -10.33 -1.28 -4.83
C LYS A 116 -10.70 -2.59 -4.15
N ALA A 117 -11.96 -2.69 -3.76
CA ALA A 117 -12.52 -3.89 -3.17
C ALA A 117 -12.53 -5.04 -4.17
N PRO A 118 -12.38 -6.28 -3.68
CA PRO A 118 -12.51 -7.46 -4.52
C PRO A 118 -13.92 -7.59 -5.13
N LEU A 119 -14.05 -8.42 -6.16
CA LEU A 119 -15.28 -8.76 -6.90
C LEU A 119 -15.99 -7.61 -7.64
N TRP A 120 -16.29 -6.51 -6.95
CA TRP A 120 -17.15 -5.42 -7.45
C TRP A 120 -16.40 -4.11 -7.69
N GLY A 121 -15.08 -4.08 -7.46
CA GLY A 121 -14.20 -2.95 -7.78
C GLY A 121 -14.48 -1.66 -7.01
N GLY A 122 -15.34 -1.70 -5.99
CA GLY A 122 -15.70 -0.53 -5.20
C GLY A 122 -14.48 0.11 -4.53
N LEU A 123 -14.32 1.42 -4.63
CA LEU A 123 -13.18 2.12 -4.06
C LEU A 123 -13.09 1.90 -2.54
N ILE A 124 -11.99 1.34 -2.04
CA ILE A 124 -11.72 1.22 -0.60
C ILE A 124 -11.09 2.51 -0.09
N VAL A 125 -9.97 2.89 -0.72
CA VAL A 125 -9.22 4.07 -0.35
C VAL A 125 -8.57 4.68 -1.58
N ARG A 126 -8.60 6.00 -1.64
CA ARG A 126 -7.75 6.78 -2.54
C ARG A 126 -7.13 7.91 -1.76
N TYR A 127 -5.82 8.08 -1.90
CA TYR A 127 -5.15 9.30 -1.45
C TYR A 127 -3.98 9.60 -2.38
N THR A 128 -3.73 10.88 -2.53
CA THR A 128 -2.60 11.40 -3.30
C THR A 128 -1.77 12.28 -2.40
N GLY A 129 -0.47 12.26 -2.57
CA GLY A 129 0.40 13.10 -1.76
C GLY A 129 1.81 13.17 -2.31
N HIS A 130 2.63 13.86 -1.54
CA HIS A 130 4.05 13.99 -1.77
C HIS A 130 4.78 13.86 -0.43
N LEU A 131 6.02 13.37 -0.46
CA LEU A 131 6.89 13.29 0.70
C LEU A 131 8.17 14.05 0.40
N THR A 132 8.66 14.73 1.44
CA THR A 132 10.04 15.19 1.52
C THR A 132 10.76 14.32 2.55
N PRO A 133 12.05 14.03 2.35
CA PRO A 133 12.87 13.43 3.39
C PRO A 133 12.82 14.28 4.66
N ASP A 134 12.82 13.62 5.82
CA ASP A 134 13.07 14.30 7.08
C ASP A 134 14.53 14.82 7.05
N PRO A 135 14.80 16.08 7.45
CA PRO A 135 16.16 16.65 7.49
C PRO A 135 17.19 15.87 8.31
#